data_AF-A0A259SXR3-F1
#
_entry.id   AF-A0A259SXR3-F1
#
_cell.length_a   1.000
_cell.length_b   1.000
_cell.length_c   1.000
_cell.angle_alpha   90.00
_cell.angle_beta   90.00
_cell.angle_gamma   90.00
#
_symmetry.space_group_name_H-M   'P 1'
#
loop_
_entity.id
_entity.type
_entity.pdbx_description
1 polymer ?
#
loop_
_entity_poly.entity_id
_entity_poly.type
_entity_poly.pdbx_seq_one_letter_code
_entity_poly.pdbx_strand_id
1 'polypeptide(L)' 'MDALRRSAAELIAYAGSDFSVIERALADFLMYQGVGRPGESERRSWRSSLSVLADDLRQADIGAVEVLLDHRAR' A
#
# COMPACT_ATOMS: atom_id res chain seq x y z
N MET A 1 -5.66 15.16 -6.14
CA MET A 1 -4.57 14.36 -5.57
C MET A 1 -5.26 13.54 -4.50
N ASP A 2 -5.89 12.45 -4.90
CA ASP A 2 -6.52 11.55 -3.95
C ASP A 2 -5.46 10.54 -3.52
N ALA A 3 -5.51 10.09 -2.27
CA ALA A 3 -4.58 9.12 -1.73
C ALA A 3 -5.37 8.04 -0.99
N LEU A 4 -4.88 6.81 -1.04
CA LEU A 4 -5.46 5.73 -0.27
C LEU A 4 -4.98 5.87 1.19
N ARG A 5 -5.91 6.21 2.09
CA ARG A 5 -5.63 6.37 3.52
C ARG A 5 -5.80 5.04 4.26
N ARG A 6 -4.78 4.64 5.02
CA ARG A 6 -4.73 3.40 5.81
C ARG A 6 -3.95 3.64 7.10
N SER A 7 -4.20 2.85 8.14
CA SER A 7 -3.37 2.94 9.36
C SER A 7 -2.06 2.16 9.20
N ALA A 8 -1.00 2.57 9.90
CA ALA A 8 0.25 1.82 9.97
C ALA A 8 0.02 0.42 10.56
N ALA A 9 -0.84 0.29 11.57
CA ALA A 9 -1.25 -1.00 12.13
C ALA A 9 -1.87 -1.93 11.07
N GLU A 10 -2.69 -1.39 10.17
CA GLU A 10 -3.29 -2.17 9.09
C GLU A 10 -2.23 -2.68 8.11
N LEU A 11 -1.29 -1.82 7.69
CA LEU A 11 -0.15 -2.23 6.86
C LEU A 11 0.69 -3.32 7.53
N ILE A 12 0.95 -3.19 8.83
CA ILE A 12 1.70 -4.17 9.63
C ILE A 12 0.96 -5.51 9.71
N ALA A 13 -0.37 -5.48 9.90
CA ALA A 13 -1.18 -6.69 9.97
C ALA A 13 -1.14 -7.50 8.66
N TYR A 14 -1.15 -6.82 7.51
CA TYR A 14 -1.05 -7.47 6.21
C TYR A 14 0.37 -7.95 5.87
N ALA A 15 1.40 -7.34 6.46
CA ALA A 15 2.80 -7.76 6.26
C ALA A 15 3.13 -9.17 6.77
N GLY A 16 2.38 -9.66 7.76
CA GLY A 16 2.50 -11.03 8.25
C GLY A 16 1.59 -12.04 7.52
N SER A 17 0.77 -11.58 6.58
CA SER A 17 -0.28 -12.39 5.92
C SER A 17 -0.20 -12.25 4.40
N ASP A 18 -1.28 -11.80 3.75
CA ASP A 18 -1.38 -11.61 2.31
C ASP A 18 -1.66 -10.13 2.00
N PHE A 19 -0.75 -9.48 1.26
CA PHE A 19 -0.90 -8.11 0.79
C PHE A 19 -1.93 -7.94 -0.34
N SER A 20 -2.52 -9.02 -0.84
CA SER A 20 -3.50 -9.00 -1.94
C SER A 20 -4.68 -8.06 -1.69
N VAL A 21 -5.07 -7.87 -0.42
CA VAL A 21 -6.14 -6.91 -0.04
C VAL A 21 -5.71 -5.46 -0.29
N ILE A 22 -4.49 -5.10 0.11
CA ILE A 22 -3.95 -3.76 -0.14
C ILE A 22 -3.68 -3.54 -1.62
N GLU A 23 -3.09 -4.54 -2.30
CA GLU A 23 -2.85 -4.49 -3.74
C GLU A 23 -4.15 -4.26 -4.52
N ARG A 24 -5.24 -4.94 -4.11
CA ARG A 24 -6.57 -4.77 -4.71
C ARG A 24 -7.13 -3.38 -4.44
N ALA A 25 -7.08 -2.92 -3.19
CA ALA A 25 -7.56 -1.58 -2.84
C ALA A 25 -6.79 -0.48 -3.60
N LEU A 26 -5.48 -0.65 -3.77
CA LEU A 26 -4.65 0.28 -4.54
C LEU A 26 -4.97 0.21 -6.04
N ALA A 27 -5.18 -1.00 -6.59
CA ALA A 27 -5.58 -1.18 -7.99
C ALA A 27 -6.96 -0.55 -8.28
N ASP A 28 -7.94 -0.76 -7.41
CA ASP A 28 -9.27 -0.19 -7.52
C ASP A 28 -9.22 1.35 -7.44
N PHE A 29 -8.37 1.87 -6.55
CA PHE A 29 -8.12 3.31 -6.42
C PHE A 29 -7.54 3.92 -7.71
N LEU A 30 -6.51 3.29 -8.31
CA LEU A 30 -5.92 3.78 -9.57
C LEU A 30 -6.89 3.73 -10.74
N MET A 31 -7.72 2.68 -10.79
CA MET A 31 -8.78 2.56 -11.78
C MET A 31 -9.82 3.68 -11.61
N TYR A 32 -10.24 3.95 -10.38
CA TYR A 32 -11.19 5.03 -10.08
C TYR A 32 -10.63 6.42 -10.42
N GLN A 33 -9.33 6.65 -10.21
CA GLN A 33 -8.66 7.91 -10.59
C GLN A 33 -8.39 8.05 -12.09
N GLY A 34 -8.70 7.04 -12.91
CA GLY A 34 -8.46 7.06 -14.35
C GLY A 34 -6.99 6.87 -14.76
N VAL A 35 -6.12 6.46 -13.84
CA VAL A 35 -4.70 6.16 -14.11
C VAL A 35 -4.56 4.87 -14.93
N GLY A 36 -5.49 3.94 -14.72
CA GLY A 36 -5.56 2.68 -15.45
C GLY A 36 -5.26 1.46 -14.59
N ARG A 37 -5.26 0.28 -15.22
CA ARG A 37 -5.11 -0.99 -14.52
C ARG A 37 -3.62 -1.30 -14.28
N PRO A 38 -3.18 -1.45 -13.03
CA PRO A 38 -1.79 -1.77 -12.75
C PRO A 38 -1.42 -3.17 -13.27
N GLY A 39 -0.23 -3.26 -13.83
CA GLY A 39 0.35 -4.50 -14.34
C GLY A 39 0.85 -5.43 -13.24
N GLU A 40 1.14 -6.68 -13.59
CA GLU A 40 1.63 -7.68 -12.62
C GLU A 40 3.00 -7.30 -12.03
N SER A 41 3.91 -6.76 -12.86
CA SER A 41 5.21 -6.27 -12.39
C SER A 41 5.09 -5.11 -11.41
N GLU A 42 4.08 -4.25 -11.60
CA GLU A 42 3.81 -3.11 -10.73
C GLU A 42 3.25 -3.55 -9.38
N ARG A 43 2.28 -4.47 -9.37
CA ARG A 43 1.78 -5.07 -8.12
C ARG A 43 2.89 -5.79 -7.34
N ARG A 44 3.78 -6.51 -8.04
CA ARG A 44 4.96 -7.12 -7.41
C ARG A 44 5.87 -6.08 -6.77
N SER A 45 6.07 -4.94 -7.44
CA SER A 45 6.83 -3.82 -6.88
C SER A 45 6.18 -3.29 -5.61
N TRP A 46 4.85 -3.10 -5.61
CA TRP A 46 4.12 -2.65 -4.43
C TRP A 46 4.28 -3.61 -3.27
N ARG A 47 4.11 -4.91 -3.51
CA ARG A 47 4.28 -5.93 -2.47
C ARG A 47 5.65 -5.85 -1.79
N SER A 48 6.71 -5.69 -2.59
CA SER A 48 8.07 -5.55 -2.06
C SER A 48 8.21 -4.27 -1.23
N SER A 49 7.73 -3.12 -1.73
CA SER A 49 7.84 -1.84 -1.04
C SER A 49 6.99 -1.76 0.23
N LEU A 50 5.75 -2.26 0.17
CA LEU A 50 4.82 -2.27 1.31
C LEU A 50 5.31 -3.19 2.43
N SER A 51 5.95 -4.31 2.09
CA SER A 51 6.54 -5.21 3.09
C SER A 51 7.67 -4.52 3.85
N VAL A 52 8.57 -3.83 3.15
CA VAL A 52 9.66 -3.06 3.78
C VAL A 52 9.09 -1.93 4.64
N LEU A 53 8.14 -1.15 4.11
CA LEU A 53 7.50 -0.07 4.85
C LEU A 53 6.83 -0.57 6.12
N ALA A 54 6.10 -1.68 6.06
CA ALA A 54 5.44 -2.26 7.22
C ALA A 54 6.45 -2.74 8.28
N ASP A 55 7.63 -3.21 7.86
CA ASP A 55 8.70 -3.56 8.78
C ASP A 55 9.25 -2.33 9.51
N ASP A 56 9.54 -1.26 8.78
CA ASP A 56 10.00 0.01 9.33
C ASP A 56 8.98 0.62 10.31
N LEU A 57 7.69 0.61 9.96
CA LEU A 57 6.61 1.10 10.81
C LEU A 57 6.49 0.30 12.12
N ARG A 58 6.72 -1.02 12.06
CA ARG A 58 6.72 -1.88 13.23
C ARG A 58 7.93 -1.63 14.12
N GLN A 59 9.12 -1.52 13.53
CA GLN A 59 10.35 -1.25 14.26
C GLN A 59 10.31 0.11 14.97
N ALA A 60 9.63 1.09 14.37
CA ALA A 60 9.45 2.41 14.94
C ALA A 60 8.33 2.49 16.01
N ASP A 61 7.57 1.41 16.25
CA ASP A 61 6.44 1.35 17.20
C ASP A 61 5.36 2.44 16.97
N ILE A 62 5.14 2.79 15.69
CA ILE A 62 4.21 3.87 15.28
C ILE A 62 2.92 3.34 14.66
N GLY A 63 2.44 2.18 15.13
CA GLY A 63 1.22 1.54 14.60
C GLY A 63 -0.04 2.42 14.66
N ALA A 64 -0.08 3.40 15.57
CA ALA A 64 -1.21 4.33 15.72
C ALA A 64 -1.22 5.49 14.70
N VAL A 65 -0.24 5.56 13.80
CA VAL A 65 -0.12 6.64 12.81
C VAL A 65 -0.88 6.31 11.53
N GLU A 66 -1.54 7.31 10.96
CA GLU A 66 -2.20 7.24 9.66
C GLU A 66 -1.19 7.40 8.53
N VAL A 67 -1.26 6.52 7.54
CA VAL A 67 -0.40 6.46 6.35
C VAL A 67 -1.22 6.80 5.10
N LEU A 68 -0.66 7.65 4.24
CA LEU A 68 -1.21 7.98 2.94
C LEU A 68 -0.38 7.30 1.85
N LEU A 69 -1.02 6.40 1.11
CA LEU A 69 -0.45 5.76 -0.06
C LEU A 69 -0.87 6.54 -1.31
N ASP A 70 0.12 7.14 -1.96
CA ASP A 70 -0.04 7.88 -3.21
C ASP A 70 0.77 7.19 -4.31
N HIS A 71 0.26 7.22 -5.53
CA HIS A 71 0.91 6.68 -6.72
C HIS A 71 1.36 7.81 -7.62
N ARG A 72 2.67 7.89 -7.87
CA ARG A 72 3.23 8.73 -8.91
C ARG A 72 3.82 7.86 -10.02
N ALA A 73 3.06 7.69 -11.09
CA ALA A 73 3.64 7.29 -12.37
C ALA A 73 4.56 8.42 -12.86
N ARG A 74 5.77 8.07 -13.26
CA ARG A 74 6.72 9.00 -13.88
C ARG A 74 6.57 9.01 -15.39
#